data_AF-A0A132PDY5-F1
#
_entry.id   AF-A0A132PDY5-F1
#
_cell.length_a   1.000
_cell.length_b   1.000
_cell.length_c   1.000
_cell.angle_alpha   90.00
_cell.angle_beta   90.00
_cell.angle_gamma   90.00
#
_symmetry.space_group_name_H-M   'P 1'
#
loop_
_entity.id
_entity.type
_entity.pdbx_description
1 polymer ?
#
loop_
_entity_poly.entity_id
_entity_poly.type
_entity_poly.pdbx_seq_one_letter_code
_entity_poly.pdbx_strand_id
1 'polypeptide(L)'
;MVEAWADDYVRFERRPSWQEDLRNEIRSRCGQLNPSSEQVLHATFFGAKPLNGDVENLLLYNIDSFKSVGRNGIRFESGQAVPPARSGGTYPFGYRYALAQCSDTFDHWQPSRALASFDWIDLGDFAGEKKQSRVWLALSRAQVEVADRACPPEAPFAVRIQIRPPLGREPVLGNLVKGVFDGVISAFQAHTDTTVLSDAASRIATMIAAEPAEIESHLLDQRCAVLGVSARLVSPYREGVKWDPADHRCVAGELLAAPPVGPHWAIRGEVIELAA
;
A
#
# COMPACT_ATOMS: atom_id res chain seq x y z
N MET A 1 -4.02 20.64 9.53
CA MET A 1 -2.96 19.67 9.85
C MET A 1 -3.21 19.10 11.25
N VAL A 2 -2.90 17.83 11.46
CA VAL A 2 -2.96 17.13 12.75
C VAL A 2 -1.59 16.55 13.04
N GLU A 3 -1.08 16.76 14.25
CA GLU A 3 0.18 16.19 14.72
C GLU A 3 -0.06 15.53 16.07
N ALA A 4 0.60 14.40 16.29
CA ALA A 4 0.56 13.68 17.57
C ALA A 4 1.91 13.05 17.87
N TRP A 5 2.23 12.95 19.16
CA TRP A 5 3.42 12.31 19.68
C TRP A 5 3.02 11.26 20.71
N ALA A 6 3.74 10.14 20.75
CA ALA A 6 3.37 9.01 21.59
C ALA A 6 4.59 8.23 22.09
N ASP A 7 4.44 7.62 23.27
CA ASP A 7 5.45 6.73 23.86
C ASP A 7 5.53 5.36 23.17
N ASP A 8 4.47 4.97 22.45
CA ASP A 8 4.42 3.78 21.62
C ASP A 8 3.53 4.02 20.39
N TYR A 9 3.77 3.28 19.31
CA TYR A 9 2.93 3.34 18.13
C TYR A 9 1.58 2.65 18.37
N VAL A 10 0.53 3.09 17.67
CA VAL A 10 -0.80 2.47 17.72
C VAL A 10 -0.75 1.05 17.17
N ARG A 11 -1.00 0.08 18.05
CA ARG A 11 -0.94 -1.35 17.74
C ARG A 11 -2.20 -1.82 16.98
N PHE A 12 -2.08 -2.91 16.24
CA PHE A 12 -3.23 -3.53 15.56
C PHE A 12 -4.22 -4.15 16.56
N GLU A 13 -3.72 -4.96 17.49
CA GLU A 13 -4.51 -5.64 18.52
C GLU A 13 -4.00 -5.34 19.93
N ARG A 14 -4.85 -5.59 20.93
CA ARG A 14 -4.53 -5.42 22.37
C ARG A 14 -4.04 -4.00 22.70
N ARG A 15 -4.71 -3.00 22.12
CA ARG A 15 -4.42 -1.59 22.38
C ARG A 15 -4.76 -1.23 23.84
N PRO A 16 -3.85 -0.60 24.59
CA PRO A 16 -4.20 0.01 25.87
C PRO A 16 -5.14 1.20 25.65
N SER A 17 -5.88 1.61 26.69
CA SER A 17 -6.89 2.68 26.60
C SER A 17 -6.33 3.97 26.00
N TRP A 18 -5.13 4.38 26.40
CA TRP A 18 -4.50 5.60 25.90
C TRP A 18 -4.22 5.56 24.37
N GLN A 19 -3.98 4.38 23.78
CA GLN A 19 -3.83 4.26 22.32
C GLN A 19 -5.17 4.37 21.60
N GLU A 20 -6.26 3.88 22.21
CA GLU A 20 -7.61 4.10 21.67
C GLU A 20 -7.97 5.59 21.72
N ASP A 21 -7.63 6.29 22.81
CA ASP A 21 -7.84 7.73 22.95
C ASP A 21 -7.04 8.51 21.90
N LEU A 22 -5.74 8.21 21.75
CA LEU A 22 -4.88 8.81 20.72
C LEU A 22 -5.45 8.59 19.32
N ARG A 23 -5.82 7.34 19.00
CA ARG A 23 -6.42 6.97 17.73
C ARG A 23 -7.70 7.76 17.48
N ASN A 24 -8.60 7.84 18.45
CA ASN A 24 -9.87 8.55 18.33
C ASN A 24 -9.66 10.06 18.15
N GLU A 25 -8.66 10.65 18.81
CA GLU A 25 -8.32 12.06 18.66
C GLU A 25 -7.77 12.35 17.26
N ILE A 26 -6.85 11.52 16.74
CA ILE A 26 -6.37 11.62 15.37
C ILE A 26 -7.54 11.55 14.39
N ARG A 27 -8.43 10.56 14.55
CA ARG A 27 -9.62 10.38 13.70
C ARG A 27 -10.53 11.61 13.71
N SER A 28 -10.84 12.10 14.90
CA SER A 28 -11.71 13.27 15.10
C SER A 28 -11.14 14.51 14.41
N ARG A 29 -9.85 14.81 14.65
CA ARG A 29 -9.20 15.99 14.07
C ARG A 29 -8.98 15.85 12.56
N CYS A 30 -8.62 14.66 12.07
CA CYS A 30 -8.52 14.42 10.63
C CYS A 30 -9.88 14.53 9.95
N GLY A 31 -10.97 14.14 10.62
CA GLY A 31 -12.34 14.33 10.13
C GLY A 31 -12.75 15.80 9.96
N GLN A 32 -12.06 16.74 10.60
CA GLN A 32 -12.27 18.19 10.47
C GLN A 32 -11.46 18.82 9.33
N LEU A 33 -10.52 18.08 8.72
CA LEU A 33 -9.79 18.56 7.56
C LEU A 33 -10.68 18.49 6.32
N ASN A 34 -10.68 19.58 5.53
CA ASN A 34 -11.48 19.67 4.32
C ASN A 34 -10.57 19.91 3.09
N PRO A 35 -10.22 18.87 2.31
CA PRO A 35 -9.38 19.03 1.13
C PRO A 35 -10.11 19.77 0.00
N SER A 36 -9.43 20.72 -0.64
CA SER A 36 -9.83 21.17 -1.99
C SER A 36 -9.64 20.04 -3.01
N SER A 37 -10.15 20.20 -4.24
CA SER A 37 -10.04 19.18 -5.30
C SER A 37 -8.61 18.82 -5.68
N GLU A 38 -7.66 19.73 -5.44
CA GLU A 38 -6.23 19.55 -5.76
C GLU A 38 -5.43 19.03 -4.56
N GLN A 39 -6.07 18.82 -3.42
CA GLN A 39 -5.41 18.38 -2.20
C GLN A 39 -5.67 16.91 -1.86
N VAL A 40 -4.63 16.27 -1.36
CA VAL A 40 -4.63 14.90 -0.87
C VAL A 40 -4.32 14.87 0.63
N LEU A 41 -4.72 13.81 1.32
CA LEU A 41 -4.22 13.55 2.67
C LEU A 41 -2.77 13.08 2.56
N HIS A 42 -1.83 13.79 3.19
CA HIS A 42 -0.44 13.34 3.36
C HIS A 42 -0.22 12.92 4.83
N ALA A 43 -0.04 11.62 5.04
CA ALA A 43 0.22 11.01 6.34
C ALA A 43 1.72 10.68 6.50
N THR A 44 2.32 10.98 7.64
CA THR A 44 3.73 10.68 7.90
C THR A 44 3.92 10.07 9.28
N PHE A 45 4.63 8.95 9.33
CA PHE A 45 4.99 8.27 10.58
C PHE A 45 6.44 8.56 10.89
N PHE A 46 6.73 8.97 12.11
CA PHE A 46 8.09 9.22 12.58
C PHE A 46 8.46 8.27 13.69
N GLY A 47 9.72 7.85 13.69
CA GLY A 47 10.28 6.95 14.70
C GLY A 47 10.66 5.59 14.11
N ALA A 48 11.22 4.74 14.97
CA ALA A 48 11.70 3.42 14.56
C ALA A 48 10.52 2.50 14.19
N LYS A 49 10.34 2.25 12.89
CA LYS A 49 9.36 1.28 12.38
C LYS A 49 9.65 -0.12 12.98
N PRO A 50 8.64 -0.86 13.48
CA PRO A 50 8.82 -2.24 13.90
C PRO A 50 9.42 -3.09 12.77
N LEU A 51 10.21 -4.10 13.14
CA LEU A 51 10.74 -5.06 12.18
C LEU A 51 9.58 -5.70 11.41
N ASN A 52 9.64 -5.68 10.08
CA ASN A 52 8.59 -6.17 9.18
C ASN A 52 7.23 -5.46 9.32
N GLY A 53 7.16 -4.31 9.98
CA GLY A 53 5.94 -3.51 10.05
C GLY A 53 5.76 -2.65 8.80
N ASP A 54 4.52 -2.43 8.39
CA ASP A 54 4.21 -1.67 7.18
C ASP A 54 3.83 -0.23 7.53
N VAL A 55 4.25 0.73 6.72
CA VAL A 55 4.03 2.16 7.01
C VAL A 55 2.53 2.51 6.95
N GLU A 56 1.79 1.94 6.00
CA GLU A 56 0.34 2.11 5.91
C GLU A 56 -0.40 1.46 7.07
N ASN A 57 0.13 0.39 7.67
CA ASN A 57 -0.44 -0.18 8.87
C ASN A 57 -0.35 0.79 10.06
N LEU A 58 0.79 1.48 10.20
CA LEU A 58 1.04 2.45 11.26
C LEU A 58 0.23 3.75 11.09
N LEU A 59 -0.01 4.17 9.85
CA LEU A 59 -0.66 5.46 9.54
C LEU A 59 -2.13 5.37 9.19
N LEU A 60 -2.54 4.29 8.53
CA LEU A 60 -3.83 4.21 7.86
C LEU A 60 -4.68 3.10 8.48
N TYR A 61 -4.29 1.86 8.26
CA TYR A 61 -5.12 0.68 8.58
C TYR A 61 -5.52 0.62 10.06
N ASN A 62 -4.59 0.86 10.97
CA ASN A 62 -4.86 0.82 12.42
C ASN A 62 -5.57 2.08 12.93
N ILE A 63 -5.66 3.14 12.11
CA ILE A 63 -6.17 4.46 12.53
C ILE A 63 -7.59 4.67 12.00
N ASP A 64 -7.76 4.85 10.68
CA ASP A 64 -9.06 5.17 10.07
C ASP A 64 -9.11 4.83 8.58
N SER A 65 -10.32 4.85 8.03
CA SER A 65 -10.53 4.81 6.57
C SER A 65 -10.17 6.12 5.86
N PHE A 66 -10.12 7.25 6.61
CA PHE A 66 -9.90 8.60 6.07
C PHE A 66 -10.84 8.97 4.93
N LYS A 67 -12.06 8.42 4.91
CA LYS A 67 -13.02 8.56 3.79
C LYS A 67 -13.21 10.00 3.32
N SER A 68 -13.39 10.94 4.25
CA SER A 68 -13.69 12.35 3.91
C SER A 68 -12.44 13.13 3.47
N VAL A 69 -11.36 13.04 4.25
CA VAL A 69 -10.13 13.82 4.03
C VAL A 69 -9.24 13.23 2.94
N GLY A 70 -9.30 11.91 2.73
CA GLY A 70 -8.56 11.19 1.70
C GLY A 70 -9.34 10.99 0.40
N ARG A 71 -10.45 11.72 0.18
CA ARG A 71 -11.35 11.49 -0.96
C ARG A 71 -10.72 11.68 -2.34
N ASN A 72 -9.76 12.60 -2.47
CA ASN A 72 -9.05 12.86 -3.73
C ASN A 72 -7.77 12.03 -3.85
N GLY A 73 -7.22 11.57 -2.73
CA GLY A 73 -5.98 10.84 -2.68
C GLY A 73 -5.45 10.70 -1.26
N ILE A 74 -4.62 9.67 -1.07
CA ILE A 74 -3.85 9.43 0.15
C ILE A 74 -2.39 9.24 -0.25
N ARG A 75 -1.52 10.06 0.31
CA ARG A 75 -0.07 9.91 0.31
C ARG A 75 0.39 9.53 1.70
N PHE A 76 1.33 8.61 1.81
CA PHE A 76 1.94 8.24 3.08
C PHE A 76 3.45 8.06 2.95
N GLU A 77 4.18 8.29 4.03
CA GLU A 77 5.61 7.97 4.11
C GLU A 77 6.11 7.80 5.55
N SER A 78 7.24 7.14 5.73
CA SER A 78 7.98 7.14 6.99
C SER A 78 9.04 8.24 7.00
N GLY A 79 9.02 9.09 8.02
CA GLY A 79 10.08 10.06 8.30
C GLY A 79 11.13 9.48 9.26
N GLN A 80 12.39 9.90 9.09
CA GLN A 80 13.51 9.34 9.87
C GLN A 80 13.54 9.83 11.33
N ALA A 81 13.40 11.13 11.57
CA ALA A 81 13.52 11.73 12.89
C ALA A 81 12.17 12.24 13.40
N VAL A 82 11.85 11.95 14.67
CA VAL A 82 10.64 12.48 15.32
C VAL A 82 10.81 13.99 15.52
N PRO A 83 9.91 14.82 14.95
CA PRO A 83 10.00 16.27 15.16
C PRO A 83 9.75 16.61 16.63
N PRO A 84 10.35 17.70 17.16
CA PRO A 84 10.11 18.12 18.54
C PRO A 84 8.63 18.30 18.85
N ALA A 85 8.17 17.77 19.99
CA ALA A 85 6.79 17.96 20.40
C ALA A 85 6.52 19.42 20.77
N ARG A 86 5.32 19.91 20.43
CA ARG A 86 4.89 21.27 20.79
C ARG A 86 4.85 21.52 22.30
N SER A 87 4.72 20.45 23.10
CA SER A 87 4.79 20.51 24.57
C SER A 87 6.22 20.63 25.11
N GLY A 88 7.24 20.47 24.27
CA GLY A 88 8.64 20.34 24.68
C GLY A 88 9.04 18.95 25.17
N GLY A 89 8.10 17.99 25.19
CA GLY A 89 8.38 16.60 25.55
C GLY A 89 9.15 15.84 24.47
N THR A 90 9.91 14.84 24.90
CA THR A 90 10.60 13.90 23.99
C THR A 90 9.76 12.63 23.87
N TYR A 91 9.47 12.22 22.63
CA TYR A 91 8.69 11.03 22.35
C TYR A 91 9.38 10.18 21.25
N PRO A 92 9.33 8.85 21.36
CA PRO A 92 9.92 7.95 20.37
C PRO A 92 9.13 7.85 19.06
N PHE A 93 7.85 8.24 19.06
CA PHE A 93 6.99 8.17 17.88
C PHE A 93 6.24 9.48 17.62
N GLY A 94 6.03 9.76 16.34
CA GLY A 94 5.26 10.90 15.87
C GLY A 94 4.35 10.56 14.70
N TYR A 95 3.24 11.27 14.60
CA TYR A 95 2.27 11.17 13.53
C TYR A 95 1.99 12.57 12.98
N ARG A 96 1.93 12.70 11.66
CA ARG A 96 1.50 13.93 10.98
C ARG A 96 0.49 13.59 9.91
N TYR A 97 -0.63 14.33 9.89
CA TYR A 97 -1.66 14.26 8.85
C TYR A 97 -1.92 15.67 8.35
N ALA A 98 -1.50 15.95 7.11
CA ALA A 98 -1.61 17.27 6.49
C ALA A 98 -2.36 17.18 5.16
N LEU A 99 -2.85 18.31 4.68
CA LEU A 99 -3.32 18.45 3.30
C LEU A 99 -2.14 18.94 2.46
N ALA A 100 -1.80 18.21 1.40
CA ALA A 100 -0.73 18.55 0.46
C ALA A 100 -1.29 18.65 -0.96
N GLN A 101 -0.60 19.32 -1.87
CA GLN A 101 -1.02 19.36 -3.27
C GLN A 101 -0.81 17.98 -3.92
N CYS A 102 -1.71 17.60 -4.82
CA CYS A 102 -1.59 16.37 -5.58
C CYS A 102 -0.34 16.35 -6.47
N SER A 103 0.17 17.53 -6.86
CA SER A 103 1.42 17.71 -7.61
C SER A 103 2.68 17.59 -6.76
N ASP A 104 2.57 17.71 -5.43
CA ASP A 104 3.71 17.60 -4.52
C ASP A 104 4.24 16.15 -4.51
N THR A 105 5.46 15.97 -4.02
CA THR A 105 6.11 14.65 -3.86
C THR A 105 6.08 14.18 -2.40
N PHE A 106 6.88 13.16 -2.10
CA PHE A 106 7.23 12.78 -0.73
C PHE A 106 8.17 13.83 -0.11
N ASP A 107 8.06 14.07 1.19
CA ASP A 107 8.89 15.05 1.91
C ASP A 107 10.20 14.45 2.42
N HIS A 108 10.20 13.14 2.70
CA HIS A 108 11.31 12.44 3.37
C HIS A 108 12.08 11.48 2.48
N TRP A 109 11.62 11.28 1.23
CA TRP A 109 12.25 10.36 0.29
C TRP A 109 12.36 10.98 -1.09
N GLN A 110 13.51 10.77 -1.73
CA GLN A 110 13.75 11.22 -3.10
C GLN A 110 13.57 10.05 -4.07
N PRO A 111 12.74 10.19 -5.10
CA PRO A 111 12.69 9.24 -6.22
C PRO A 111 14.07 9.10 -6.88
N SER A 112 14.59 7.89 -6.96
CA SER A 112 15.86 7.59 -7.63
C SER A 112 15.63 7.13 -9.06
N ARG A 113 14.94 5.99 -9.24
CA ARG A 113 14.61 5.45 -10.57
C ARG A 113 13.30 4.66 -10.56
N ALA A 114 12.60 4.63 -11.69
CA ALA A 114 11.49 3.73 -11.90
C ALA A 114 11.99 2.27 -11.97
N LEU A 115 11.35 1.39 -11.21
CA LEU A 115 11.57 -0.05 -11.22
C LEU A 115 10.56 -0.75 -12.12
N ALA A 116 9.31 -0.27 -12.10
CA ALA A 116 8.27 -0.71 -13.01
C ALA A 116 7.24 0.39 -13.25
N SER A 117 6.62 0.38 -14.43
CA SER A 117 5.50 1.24 -14.81
C SER A 117 4.45 0.45 -15.59
N PHE A 118 3.20 0.85 -15.42
CA PHE A 118 2.07 0.26 -16.12
C PHE A 118 0.97 1.29 -16.33
N ASP A 119 0.34 1.23 -17.50
CA ASP A 119 -0.81 2.09 -17.81
C ASP A 119 -2.11 1.45 -17.28
N TRP A 120 -3.26 1.99 -17.68
CA TRP A 120 -4.57 1.55 -17.22
C TRP A 120 -4.83 0.06 -17.45
N ILE A 121 -4.80 -0.70 -16.37
CA ILE A 121 -5.15 -2.13 -16.30
C ILE A 121 -6.55 -2.26 -15.70
N ASP A 122 -7.40 -3.00 -16.40
CA ASP A 122 -8.74 -3.35 -15.92
C ASP A 122 -8.65 -4.36 -14.76
N LEU A 123 -9.30 -4.05 -13.64
CA LEU A 123 -9.42 -4.92 -12.46
C LEU A 123 -10.77 -5.65 -12.39
N GLY A 124 -11.69 -5.35 -13.31
CA GLY A 124 -13.06 -5.84 -13.34
C GLY A 124 -13.85 -5.42 -12.10
N ASP A 125 -14.63 -6.37 -11.57
CA ASP A 125 -15.31 -6.23 -10.29
C ASP A 125 -14.31 -6.27 -9.13
N PHE A 126 -13.86 -5.09 -8.75
CA PHE A 126 -12.94 -4.85 -7.66
C PHE A 126 -13.71 -4.36 -6.42
N ALA A 127 -14.37 -5.30 -5.73
CA ALA A 127 -14.99 -5.07 -4.43
C ALA A 127 -14.84 -6.32 -3.55
N GLY A 128 -14.70 -6.13 -2.23
CA GLY A 128 -14.62 -7.23 -1.24
C GLY A 128 -13.21 -7.55 -0.72
N GLU A 129 -13.05 -8.73 -0.11
CA GLU A 129 -11.84 -9.15 0.64
C GLU A 129 -10.68 -9.61 -0.25
N LYS A 130 -10.91 -9.84 -1.54
CA LYS A 130 -9.96 -10.48 -2.46
C LYS A 130 -9.14 -9.50 -3.32
N LYS A 131 -8.93 -8.27 -2.84
CA LYS A 131 -8.34 -7.17 -3.64
C LYS A 131 -6.92 -7.47 -4.07
N GLN A 132 -6.08 -7.96 -3.15
CA GLN A 132 -4.69 -8.28 -3.40
C GLN A 132 -4.51 -9.27 -4.54
N SER A 133 -5.14 -10.46 -4.45
CA SER A 133 -5.03 -11.49 -5.49
C SER A 133 -5.56 -11.03 -6.85
N ARG A 134 -6.59 -10.17 -6.88
CA ARG A 134 -7.12 -9.60 -8.14
C ARG A 134 -6.15 -8.62 -8.78
N VAL A 135 -5.59 -7.70 -7.99
CA VAL A 135 -4.58 -6.73 -8.46
C VAL A 135 -3.33 -7.45 -8.94
N TRP A 136 -2.85 -8.42 -8.15
CA TRP A 136 -1.73 -9.26 -8.53
C TRP A 136 -1.96 -9.94 -9.88
N LEU A 137 -3.06 -10.68 -10.05
CA LEU A 137 -3.32 -11.40 -11.29
C LEU A 137 -3.50 -10.46 -12.49
N ALA A 138 -4.18 -9.32 -12.31
CA ALA A 138 -4.37 -8.35 -13.38
C ALA A 138 -3.03 -7.77 -13.86
N LEU A 139 -2.11 -7.45 -12.95
CA LEU A 139 -0.75 -6.99 -13.28
C LEU A 139 0.09 -8.11 -13.91
N SER A 140 0.03 -9.33 -13.38
CA SER A 140 0.78 -10.48 -13.90
C SER A 140 0.38 -10.85 -15.34
N ARG A 141 -0.87 -10.56 -15.73
CA ARG A 141 -1.37 -10.73 -17.11
C ARG A 141 -1.05 -9.56 -18.03
N ALA A 142 -0.81 -8.38 -17.46
CA ALA A 142 -0.66 -7.16 -18.23
C ALA A 142 0.74 -7.04 -18.84
N GLN A 143 0.82 -6.21 -19.88
CA GLN A 143 2.11 -5.73 -20.35
C GLN A 143 2.57 -4.59 -19.43
N VAL A 144 3.70 -4.79 -18.78
CA VAL A 144 4.33 -3.84 -17.87
C VAL A 144 5.73 -3.51 -18.35
N GLU A 145 6.17 -2.28 -18.10
CA GLU A 145 7.55 -1.87 -18.30
C GLU A 145 8.31 -2.12 -17.00
N VAL A 146 9.48 -2.75 -17.09
CA VAL A 146 10.32 -3.08 -15.94
C VAL A 146 11.76 -2.65 -16.21
N ALA A 147 12.45 -2.23 -15.16
CA ALA A 147 13.85 -1.88 -15.24
C ALA A 147 14.73 -3.13 -15.42
N ASP A 148 15.84 -2.97 -16.16
CA ASP A 148 16.80 -4.06 -16.41
C ASP A 148 17.43 -4.63 -15.14
N ARG A 149 17.51 -3.82 -14.08
CA ARG A 149 18.09 -4.20 -12.79
C ARG A 149 17.02 -4.18 -11.72
N ALA A 150 16.88 -5.30 -11.01
CA ALA A 150 16.07 -5.37 -9.81
C ALA A 150 16.53 -4.36 -8.76
N CYS A 151 15.61 -3.98 -7.88
CA CYS A 151 15.88 -3.20 -6.69
C CYS A 151 16.82 -4.00 -5.77
N PRO A 152 17.89 -3.39 -5.24
CA PRO A 152 18.77 -4.08 -4.30
C PRO A 152 17.99 -4.66 -3.11
N PRO A 153 18.44 -5.78 -2.52
CA PRO A 153 17.90 -6.26 -1.25
C PRO A 153 17.94 -5.14 -0.20
N GLU A 154 16.90 -5.04 0.62
CA GLU A 154 16.73 -3.98 1.64
C GLU A 154 16.60 -2.54 1.16
N ALA A 155 16.79 -2.24 -0.13
CA ALA A 155 16.61 -0.88 -0.62
C ALA A 155 15.15 -0.44 -0.50
N PRO A 156 14.89 0.79 0.01
CA PRO A 156 13.55 1.32 0.15
C PRO A 156 12.94 1.61 -1.22
N PHE A 157 11.62 1.46 -1.31
CA PHE A 157 10.88 1.81 -2.52
C PHE A 157 9.56 2.50 -2.18
N ALA A 158 8.98 3.13 -3.20
CA ALA A 158 7.64 3.67 -3.19
C ALA A 158 6.75 3.01 -4.24
N VAL A 159 5.44 3.07 -3.98
CA VAL A 159 4.40 2.70 -4.94
C VAL A 159 3.47 3.89 -5.16
N ARG A 160 3.30 4.31 -6.41
CA ARG A 160 2.39 5.40 -6.79
C ARG A 160 1.34 4.88 -7.74
N ILE A 161 0.07 5.02 -7.37
CA ILE A 161 -1.06 4.44 -8.06
C ILE A 161 -2.12 5.50 -8.28
N GLN A 162 -2.70 5.49 -9.48
CA GLN A 162 -4.01 6.09 -9.71
C GLN A 162 -5.04 4.99 -9.85
N ILE A 163 -6.15 5.14 -9.15
CA ILE A 163 -7.26 4.20 -9.20
C ILE A 163 -8.51 4.89 -9.76
N ARG A 164 -9.11 4.23 -10.74
CA ARG A 164 -10.34 4.65 -11.39
C ARG A 164 -11.48 3.76 -10.88
N PRO A 165 -12.50 4.32 -10.21
CA PRO A 165 -13.69 3.58 -9.84
C PRO A 165 -14.62 3.40 -11.06
N PRO A 166 -15.58 2.47 -10.97
CA PRO A 166 -16.64 2.35 -11.96
C PRO A 166 -17.63 3.52 -11.83
N LEU A 167 -18.35 3.80 -12.91
CA LEU A 167 -19.37 4.87 -12.96
C LEU A 167 -20.39 4.72 -11.80
N GLY A 168 -20.69 5.84 -11.14
CA GLY A 168 -21.64 5.90 -10.03
C GLY A 168 -21.11 5.36 -8.71
N ARG A 169 -19.80 5.03 -8.59
CA ARG A 169 -19.18 4.63 -7.32
C ARG A 169 -18.16 5.64 -6.83
N GLU A 170 -18.25 5.92 -5.53
CA GLU A 170 -17.25 6.68 -4.79
C GLU A 170 -16.37 5.72 -3.96
N PRO A 171 -15.06 5.63 -4.25
CA PRO A 171 -14.15 4.77 -3.52
C PRO A 171 -13.83 5.35 -2.13
N VAL A 172 -13.69 4.48 -1.13
CA VAL A 172 -13.05 4.85 0.15
C VAL A 172 -11.57 4.48 0.07
N LEU A 173 -10.73 5.40 -0.37
CA LEU A 173 -9.33 5.11 -0.73
C LEU A 173 -8.53 4.46 0.42
N GLY A 174 -8.72 4.88 1.67
CA GLY A 174 -8.01 4.28 2.80
C GLY A 174 -8.28 2.78 2.99
N ASN A 175 -9.46 2.31 2.58
CA ASN A 175 -9.80 0.88 2.60
C ASN A 175 -9.23 0.11 1.40
N LEU A 176 -8.67 0.82 0.41
CA LEU A 176 -8.07 0.26 -0.80
C LEU A 176 -6.55 0.19 -0.71
N VAL A 177 -5.91 1.14 -0.01
CA VAL A 177 -4.44 1.27 0.07
C VAL A 177 -3.78 -0.09 0.30
N LYS A 178 -4.10 -0.77 1.42
CA LYS A 178 -3.45 -2.05 1.74
C LYS A 178 -3.61 -3.10 0.65
N GLY A 179 -4.85 -3.42 0.27
CA GLY A 179 -5.10 -4.46 -0.73
C GLY A 179 -4.55 -4.16 -2.13
N VAL A 180 -4.49 -2.87 -2.54
CA VAL A 180 -3.89 -2.46 -3.81
C VAL A 180 -2.37 -2.56 -3.74
N PHE A 181 -1.76 -2.02 -2.69
CA PHE A 181 -0.32 -1.99 -2.52
C PHE A 181 0.24 -3.39 -2.38
N ASP A 182 -0.32 -4.22 -1.50
CA ASP A 182 0.10 -5.60 -1.32
C ASP A 182 0.00 -6.37 -2.65
N GLY A 183 -1.03 -6.11 -3.46
CA GLY A 183 -1.21 -6.71 -4.79
C GLY A 183 -0.18 -6.26 -5.81
N VAL A 184 0.10 -4.96 -5.88
CA VAL A 184 1.14 -4.38 -6.75
C VAL A 184 2.51 -4.93 -6.38
N ILE A 185 2.85 -4.89 -5.09
CA ILE A 185 4.15 -5.36 -4.58
C ILE A 185 4.32 -6.86 -4.87
N SER A 186 3.27 -7.65 -4.64
CA SER A 186 3.29 -9.08 -4.98
C SER A 186 3.48 -9.34 -6.48
N ALA A 187 2.96 -8.48 -7.37
CA ALA A 187 3.08 -8.66 -8.82
C ALA A 187 4.50 -8.43 -9.34
N PHE A 188 5.30 -7.67 -8.59
CA PHE A 188 6.70 -7.39 -8.89
C PHE A 188 7.68 -8.22 -8.04
N GLN A 189 7.19 -9.33 -7.46
CA GLN A 189 7.98 -10.36 -6.80
C GLN A 189 7.67 -11.73 -7.41
N ALA A 190 8.63 -12.66 -7.32
CA ALA A 190 8.39 -14.05 -7.72
C ALA A 190 8.50 -15.01 -6.54
N HIS A 191 7.71 -16.06 -6.60
CA HIS A 191 7.70 -17.20 -5.69
C HIS A 191 8.76 -18.25 -6.12
N THR A 192 9.36 -18.96 -5.17
CA THR A 192 10.32 -20.04 -5.50
C THR A 192 10.06 -21.39 -4.80
N ASP A 193 9.24 -21.46 -3.75
CA ASP A 193 8.93 -22.72 -3.05
C ASP A 193 7.90 -23.58 -3.80
N THR A 194 8.39 -24.44 -4.69
CA THR A 194 7.52 -25.35 -5.46
C THR A 194 6.78 -26.38 -4.62
N THR A 195 7.11 -26.55 -3.33
CA THR A 195 6.45 -27.57 -2.47
C THR A 195 5.03 -27.19 -2.07
N VAL A 196 4.74 -25.89 -1.99
CA VAL A 196 3.41 -25.35 -1.64
C VAL A 196 2.67 -24.76 -2.84
N LEU A 197 3.35 -24.65 -3.98
CA LEU A 197 2.89 -23.92 -5.16
C LEU A 197 1.52 -24.40 -5.65
N SER A 198 1.33 -25.71 -5.83
CA SER A 198 0.10 -26.23 -6.44
C SER A 198 -1.13 -26.06 -5.54
N ASP A 199 -0.99 -26.24 -4.21
CA ASP A 199 -2.06 -25.99 -3.26
C ASP A 199 -2.38 -24.48 -3.18
N ALA A 200 -1.35 -23.63 -3.07
CA ALA A 200 -1.54 -22.18 -3.05
C ALA A 200 -2.22 -21.67 -4.34
N ALA A 201 -1.76 -22.15 -5.50
CA ALA A 201 -2.31 -21.78 -6.80
C ALA A 201 -3.77 -22.20 -6.95
N SER A 202 -4.10 -23.44 -6.58
CA SER A 202 -5.48 -23.95 -6.61
C SER A 202 -6.44 -23.13 -5.74
N ARG A 203 -5.98 -22.68 -4.56
CA ARG A 203 -6.78 -21.84 -3.67
C ARG A 203 -6.97 -20.43 -4.22
N ILE A 204 -5.92 -19.80 -4.75
CA ILE A 204 -6.02 -18.49 -5.41
C ILE A 204 -6.98 -18.58 -6.60
N ALA A 205 -6.79 -19.57 -7.48
CA ALA A 205 -7.61 -19.84 -8.64
C ALA A 205 -9.10 -19.94 -8.28
N THR A 206 -9.42 -20.68 -7.21
CA THR A 206 -10.78 -20.78 -6.65
C THR A 206 -11.28 -19.42 -6.14
N MET A 207 -10.43 -18.65 -5.44
CA MET A 207 -10.83 -17.35 -4.87
C MET A 207 -11.21 -16.33 -5.96
N ILE A 208 -10.48 -16.26 -7.06
CA ILE A 208 -10.65 -15.22 -8.08
C ILE A 208 -11.17 -15.74 -9.43
N ALA A 209 -11.61 -17.00 -9.49
CA ALA A 209 -12.11 -17.67 -10.69
C ALA A 209 -11.13 -17.60 -11.87
N ALA A 210 -9.94 -18.18 -11.67
CA ALA A 210 -8.88 -18.31 -12.67
C ALA A 210 -8.42 -19.77 -12.79
N GLU A 211 -7.53 -20.06 -13.75
CA GLU A 211 -7.01 -21.42 -13.95
C GLU A 211 -5.79 -21.68 -13.03
N PRO A 212 -5.74 -22.79 -12.28
CA PRO A 212 -4.62 -23.07 -11.37
C PRO A 212 -3.25 -23.05 -12.06
N ALA A 213 -3.13 -23.64 -13.25
CA ALA A 213 -1.87 -23.69 -14.00
C ALA A 213 -1.37 -22.30 -14.43
N GLU A 214 -2.29 -21.38 -14.72
CA GLU A 214 -1.97 -19.98 -14.99
C GLU A 214 -1.42 -19.30 -13.72
N ILE A 215 -2.06 -19.53 -12.57
CA ILE A 215 -1.60 -18.99 -11.29
C ILE A 215 -0.20 -19.49 -10.95
N GLU A 216 0.07 -20.80 -11.12
CA GLU A 216 1.40 -21.37 -10.92
C GLU A 216 2.45 -20.69 -11.83
N SER A 217 2.12 -20.55 -13.11
CA SER A 217 3.01 -19.91 -14.09
C SER A 217 3.33 -18.47 -13.70
N HIS A 218 2.35 -17.68 -13.28
CA HIS A 218 2.56 -16.30 -12.88
C HIS A 218 3.31 -16.16 -11.55
N LEU A 219 3.08 -17.05 -10.59
CA LEU A 219 3.81 -17.03 -9.32
C LEU A 219 5.31 -17.29 -9.52
N LEU A 220 5.68 -18.16 -10.47
CA LEU A 220 7.06 -18.49 -10.79
C LEU A 220 7.74 -17.52 -11.76
N ASP A 221 7.01 -16.57 -12.35
CA ASP A 221 7.53 -15.68 -13.38
C ASP A 221 8.48 -14.63 -12.78
N GLN A 222 9.78 -14.81 -13.03
CA GLN A 222 10.81 -13.90 -12.53
C GLN A 222 11.06 -12.70 -13.46
N ARG A 223 10.46 -12.65 -14.65
CA ARG A 223 10.73 -11.56 -15.62
C ARG A 223 10.34 -10.20 -15.09
N CYS A 224 9.28 -10.13 -14.29
CA CYS A 224 8.80 -8.89 -13.68
C CYS A 224 9.24 -8.73 -12.21
N ALA A 225 10.09 -9.61 -11.68
CA ALA A 225 10.45 -9.66 -10.26
C ALA A 225 11.45 -8.56 -9.84
N VAL A 226 11.15 -7.29 -10.14
CA VAL A 226 12.03 -6.15 -9.86
C VAL A 226 12.16 -5.85 -8.35
N LEU A 227 11.28 -6.37 -7.51
CA LEU A 227 11.40 -6.31 -6.05
C LEU A 227 12.07 -7.55 -5.45
N GLY A 228 12.48 -8.49 -6.31
CA GLY A 228 13.22 -9.70 -5.95
C GLY A 228 12.34 -10.95 -5.85
N VAL A 229 12.96 -12.04 -5.41
CA VAL A 229 12.31 -13.35 -5.24
C VAL A 229 12.09 -13.65 -3.76
N SER A 230 11.01 -14.36 -3.45
CA SER A 230 10.70 -14.84 -2.10
C SER A 230 10.48 -16.34 -2.14
N ALA A 231 11.07 -17.06 -1.18
CA ALA A 231 10.78 -18.48 -0.98
C ALA A 231 9.27 -18.70 -0.90
N ARG A 232 8.57 -17.90 -0.08
CA ARG A 232 7.15 -18.05 0.16
C ARG A 232 6.41 -16.72 0.02
N LEU A 233 6.38 -16.18 -1.20
CA LEU A 233 5.53 -15.04 -1.52
C LEU A 233 4.05 -15.31 -1.17
N VAL A 234 3.63 -16.56 -1.33
CA VAL A 234 2.30 -17.03 -0.97
C VAL A 234 2.41 -18.39 -0.28
N SER A 235 1.52 -18.65 0.67
CA SER A 235 1.43 -19.94 1.36
C SER A 235 -0.03 -20.31 1.60
N PRO A 236 -0.39 -21.61 1.56
CA PRO A 236 -1.69 -22.08 1.98
C PRO A 236 -2.00 -21.63 3.42
N TYR A 237 -3.19 -21.08 3.66
CA TYR A 237 -3.60 -20.61 4.98
C TYR A 237 -5.10 -20.77 5.19
N ARG A 238 -5.50 -21.59 6.17
CA ARG A 238 -6.92 -21.96 6.42
C ARG A 238 -7.58 -22.43 5.11
N GLU A 239 -8.69 -21.81 4.70
CA GLU A 239 -9.40 -22.10 3.44
C GLU A 239 -8.87 -21.29 2.24
N GLY A 240 -7.95 -20.35 2.46
CA GLY A 240 -7.40 -19.50 1.42
C GLY A 240 -5.87 -19.53 1.41
N VAL A 241 -5.27 -18.37 1.15
CA VAL A 241 -3.83 -18.17 1.16
C VAL A 241 -3.43 -16.99 2.04
N LYS A 242 -2.20 -17.02 2.54
CA LYS A 242 -1.51 -15.88 3.10
C LYS A 242 -0.49 -15.41 2.08
N TRP A 243 -0.54 -14.12 1.74
CA TRP A 243 0.52 -13.45 1.00
C TRP A 243 1.55 -12.86 1.96
N ASP A 244 2.80 -12.81 1.52
CA ASP A 244 3.94 -12.30 2.27
C ASP A 244 4.79 -11.39 1.35
N PRO A 245 4.21 -10.28 0.84
CA PRO A 245 4.95 -9.34 0.02
C PRO A 245 6.09 -8.68 0.82
N ALA A 246 7.08 -8.11 0.13
CA ALA A 246 8.11 -7.28 0.75
C ALA A 246 7.62 -5.84 1.05
N ASP A 247 6.38 -5.71 1.52
CA ASP A 247 5.70 -4.45 1.84
C ASP A 247 6.37 -3.66 2.98
N HIS A 248 7.04 -4.34 3.91
CA HIS A 248 7.89 -3.68 4.91
C HIS A 248 9.02 -2.79 4.34
N ARG A 249 9.42 -2.96 3.07
CA ARG A 249 10.38 -2.10 2.35
C ARG A 249 9.71 -0.92 1.62
N CYS A 250 8.39 -0.92 1.51
CA CYS A 250 7.60 0.18 0.99
C CYS A 250 7.52 1.27 2.06
N VAL A 251 8.42 2.26 1.96
CA VAL A 251 8.54 3.33 2.98
C VAL A 251 7.71 4.57 2.63
N ALA A 252 7.20 4.64 1.40
CA ALA A 252 6.32 5.71 0.94
C ALA A 252 5.34 5.21 -0.12
N GLY A 253 4.19 5.89 -0.23
CA GLY A 253 3.13 5.44 -1.10
C GLY A 253 2.13 6.53 -1.45
N GLU A 254 1.53 6.41 -2.62
CA GLU A 254 0.50 7.34 -3.09
C GLU A 254 -0.62 6.57 -3.81
N LEU A 255 -1.86 6.83 -3.41
CA LEU A 255 -3.07 6.36 -4.08
C LEU A 255 -3.96 7.55 -4.40
N LEU A 256 -4.07 7.91 -5.68
CA LEU A 256 -4.90 9.01 -6.16
C LEU A 256 -6.18 8.50 -6.80
N ALA A 257 -7.29 9.22 -6.59
CA ALA A 257 -8.51 8.97 -7.35
C ALA A 257 -8.38 9.53 -8.77
N ALA A 258 -8.86 8.77 -9.76
CA ALA A 258 -9.02 9.22 -11.13
C ALA A 258 -10.52 9.24 -11.51
N PRO A 259 -10.94 10.11 -12.45
CA PRO A 259 -12.32 10.14 -12.91
C PRO A 259 -12.77 8.79 -13.51
N PRO A 260 -14.01 8.35 -13.23
CA PRO A 260 -14.58 7.13 -13.80
C PRO A 260 -14.75 7.27 -15.32
N VAL A 261 -14.57 6.18 -16.05
CA VAL A 261 -14.71 6.14 -17.53
C VAL A 261 -15.65 5.01 -17.96
N GLY A 262 -15.73 3.92 -17.20
CA GLY A 262 -16.47 2.72 -17.59
C GLY A 262 -17.09 1.98 -16.41
N PRO A 263 -17.57 0.75 -16.64
CA PRO A 263 -18.27 -0.05 -15.64
C PRO A 263 -17.33 -0.76 -14.66
N HIS A 264 -16.03 -0.79 -14.93
CA HIS A 264 -15.05 -1.53 -14.14
C HIS A 264 -14.08 -0.60 -13.42
N TRP A 265 -13.39 -1.17 -12.44
CA TRP A 265 -12.26 -0.53 -11.83
C TRP A 265 -11.03 -0.65 -12.72
N ALA A 266 -10.16 0.35 -12.67
CA ALA A 266 -8.86 0.27 -13.32
C ALA A 266 -7.78 0.92 -12.47
N ILE A 267 -6.53 0.48 -12.64
CA ILE A 267 -5.37 1.10 -12.00
C ILE A 267 -4.29 1.39 -13.03
N ARG A 268 -3.50 2.41 -12.77
CA ARG A 268 -2.20 2.65 -13.42
C ARG A 268 -1.21 3.10 -12.37
N GLY A 269 0.08 2.99 -12.65
CA GLY A 269 1.07 3.47 -11.70
C GLY A 269 2.47 3.01 -11.96
N GLU A 270 3.27 3.16 -10.91
CA GLU A 270 4.70 2.92 -10.92
C GLU A 270 5.21 2.42 -9.56
N VAL A 271 6.29 1.66 -9.62
CA VAL A 271 7.11 1.26 -8.48
C VAL A 271 8.47 1.95 -8.64
N ILE A 272 8.94 2.62 -7.58
CA ILE A 272 10.08 3.53 -7.64
C ILE A 272 11.10 3.19 -6.56
N GLU A 273 12.36 3.05 -6.91
CA GLU A 273 13.46 2.97 -5.94
C GLU A 273 13.67 4.34 -5.29
N LEU A 274 13.86 4.38 -3.97
CA LEU A 274 14.00 5.62 -3.21
C LEU A 274 15.43 5.80 -2.69
N ALA A 275 15.81 7.07 -2.53
CA ALA A 275 16.98 7.50 -1.77
C ALA A 275 16.52 8.28 -0.53
N ALA A 276 17.23 8.05 0.58
CA ALA A 276 17.09 8.77 1.84
C ALA A 276 17.69 10.18 1.77
#